data_AF-A0A378U9A9-F1
#
_entry.id   AF-A0A378U9A9-F1
#
_cell.length_a   1.000
_cell.length_b   1.000
_cell.length_c   1.000
_cell.angle_alpha   90.00
_cell.angle_beta   90.00
_cell.angle_gamma   90.00
#
_symmetry.space_group_name_H-M   'P 1'
#
loop_
_entity.id
_entity.type
_entity.pdbx_description
1 polymer ?
#
loop_
_entity_poly.entity_id
_entity_poly.type
_entity_poly.pdbx_seq_one_letter_code
_entity_poly.pdbx_strand_id
1 'polypeptide(L)'
;MKDLEPDTKDWTWVLSRPCSECGFDPTAVRPGEVAGMIRDDAALWVSRLHHPRATVRTRADRWSVLEYGCHIRDVHRIFEHRVQLMLSEHDPQFPNWDQDATAIADDYGSQDPATVATELFEAAGIVADTYDRVPDDAWSRRGLRSNGSEFTVATIAIYHLHDIVHHAHDVSSM
;
A
#
# COMPACT_ATOMS: atom_id res chain seq x y z
N MET A 1 8.09 -27.23 5.66
CA MET A 1 8.24 -25.84 5.19
C MET A 1 7.11 -25.07 5.83
N LYS A 2 7.38 -23.89 6.38
CA LYS A 2 6.32 -23.05 6.96
C LYS A 2 5.65 -22.34 5.78
N ASP A 3 4.35 -22.54 5.62
CA ASP A 3 3.55 -21.90 4.56
C ASP A 3 3.39 -20.40 4.85
N LEU A 4 2.92 -19.64 3.86
CA LEU A 4 2.54 -18.24 4.05
C LEU A 4 1.51 -18.14 5.18
N GLU A 5 1.83 -17.38 6.23
CA GLU A 5 0.88 -17.13 7.31
C GLU A 5 -0.08 -16.03 6.87
N PRO A 6 -1.41 -16.27 6.93
CA PRO A 6 -2.37 -15.24 6.58
C PRO A 6 -2.19 -13.98 7.41
N ASP A 7 -2.27 -12.82 6.78
CA ASP A 7 -2.19 -11.56 7.50
C ASP A 7 -3.50 -11.26 8.22
N THR A 8 -3.48 -11.45 9.53
CA THR A 8 -4.63 -11.23 10.42
C THR A 8 -4.43 -10.01 11.32
N LYS A 9 -3.34 -9.25 11.14
CA LYS A 9 -3.02 -8.11 11.98
C LYS A 9 -3.92 -6.92 11.65
N ASP A 10 -4.44 -6.25 12.68
CA ASP A 10 -5.04 -4.93 12.50
C ASP A 10 -3.95 -3.87 12.43
N TRP A 11 -3.44 -3.60 11.24
CA TRP A 11 -2.37 -2.63 11.03
C TRP A 11 -2.74 -1.19 11.38
N THR A 12 -3.99 -0.84 11.70
CA THR A 12 -4.35 0.54 12.05
C THR A 12 -3.64 1.05 13.31
N TRP A 13 -3.08 0.16 14.14
CA TRP A 13 -2.25 0.56 15.29
C TRP A 13 -1.05 1.44 14.89
N VAL A 14 -0.55 1.33 13.65
CA VAL A 14 0.60 2.11 13.15
C VAL A 14 0.32 3.60 13.11
N LEU A 15 -0.94 4.02 13.22
CA LEU A 15 -1.32 5.43 13.35
C LEU A 15 -1.06 5.98 14.76
N SER A 16 -0.86 5.11 15.76
CA SER A 16 -0.72 5.49 17.16
C SER A 16 0.70 5.38 17.70
N ARG A 17 1.59 4.64 17.03
CA ARG A 17 2.96 4.39 17.48
C ARG A 17 3.87 3.97 16.32
N PRO A 18 5.20 4.17 16.44
CA PRO A 18 6.14 3.73 15.42
C PRO A 18 6.13 2.22 15.18
N CYS A 19 6.36 1.83 13.94
CA CYS A 19 6.50 0.44 13.56
C CYS A 19 7.89 -0.08 13.92
N SER A 20 7.98 -1.10 14.78
CA SER A 20 9.25 -1.70 15.20
C SER A 20 9.91 -2.55 14.11
N GLU A 21 9.14 -2.95 13.08
CA GLU A 21 9.64 -3.77 11.98
C GLU A 21 10.35 -2.90 10.94
N CYS A 22 9.64 -1.95 10.31
CA CYS A 22 10.21 -1.10 9.25
C CYS A 22 10.77 0.25 9.75
N GLY A 23 10.56 0.62 11.02
CA GLY A 23 11.01 1.89 11.60
C GLY A 23 10.14 3.10 11.26
N PHE A 24 9.03 2.91 10.55
CA PHE A 24 8.11 3.99 10.18
C PHE A 24 7.51 4.67 11.42
N ASP A 25 7.63 6.00 11.51
CA ASP A 25 7.02 6.81 12.56
C ASP A 25 5.89 7.68 11.97
N PRO A 26 4.61 7.43 12.32
CA PRO A 26 3.48 8.19 11.79
C PRO A 26 3.52 9.67 12.20
N THR A 27 4.25 10.03 13.26
CA THR A 27 4.34 11.41 13.77
C THR A 27 5.37 12.25 13.03
N ALA A 28 6.28 11.60 12.29
CA ALA A 28 7.35 12.23 11.54
C ALA A 28 6.96 12.62 10.11
N VAL A 29 5.79 12.19 9.64
CA VAL A 29 5.31 12.44 8.26
C VAL A 29 4.06 13.30 8.29
N ARG A 30 4.05 14.37 7.48
CA ARG A 30 2.86 15.17 7.25
C ARG A 30 2.04 14.57 6.12
N PRO A 31 0.69 14.57 6.19
CA PRO A 31 -0.14 14.02 5.11
C PRO A 31 0.17 14.61 3.72
N GLY A 32 0.50 15.89 3.64
CA GLY A 32 0.89 16.55 2.37
C GLY A 32 2.25 16.13 1.80
N GLU A 33 3.07 15.37 2.55
CA GLU A 33 4.36 14.85 2.07
C GLU A 33 4.22 13.46 1.43
N VAL A 34 3.10 12.76 1.68
CA VAL A 34 2.86 11.36 1.29
C VAL A 34 2.97 11.17 -0.23
N ALA A 35 2.46 12.12 -1.03
CA ALA A 35 2.50 12.04 -2.49
C ALA A 35 3.93 11.96 -3.05
N GLY A 36 4.85 12.75 -2.52
CA GLY A 36 6.26 12.71 -2.90
C GLY A 36 6.89 11.36 -2.55
N MET A 37 6.65 10.88 -1.33
CA MET A 37 7.21 9.61 -0.84
C MET A 37 6.69 8.40 -1.61
N ILE A 38 5.41 8.40 -2.04
CA ILE A 38 4.84 7.36 -2.92
C ILE A 38 5.58 7.31 -4.25
N ARG A 39 5.83 8.47 -4.89
CA ARG A 39 6.52 8.52 -6.19
C ARG A 39 7.97 8.03 -6.07
N ASP A 40 8.65 8.41 -4.99
CA ASP A 40 10.03 7.98 -4.72
C ASP A 40 10.11 6.45 -4.53
N ASP A 41 9.21 5.86 -3.73
CA ASP A 41 9.20 4.39 -3.56
C ASP A 41 8.82 3.66 -4.86
N ALA A 42 7.84 4.15 -5.61
CA ALA A 42 7.43 3.56 -6.89
C ALA A 42 8.58 3.51 -7.91
N ALA A 43 9.43 4.55 -7.96
CA ALA A 43 10.62 4.55 -8.81
C ALA A 43 11.62 3.43 -8.42
N LEU A 44 11.74 3.12 -7.14
CA LEU A 44 12.59 2.02 -6.65
C LEU A 44 11.99 0.65 -6.99
N TRP A 45 10.66 0.52 -6.95
CA TRP A 45 9.97 -0.72 -7.33
C TRP A 45 10.22 -1.15 -8.77
N VAL A 46 10.34 -0.21 -9.70
CA VAL A 46 10.71 -0.51 -11.09
C VAL A 46 12.00 -1.32 -11.13
N SER A 47 13.04 -0.88 -10.42
CA SER A 47 14.32 -1.60 -10.39
C SER A 47 14.21 -2.97 -9.69
N ARG A 48 13.42 -3.07 -8.61
CA ARG A 48 13.18 -4.33 -7.88
C ARG A 48 12.52 -5.38 -8.78
N LEU A 49 11.52 -4.98 -9.58
CA LEU A 49 10.75 -5.88 -10.44
C LEU A 49 11.50 -6.30 -11.71
N HIS A 50 12.41 -5.47 -12.23
CA HIS A 50 13.29 -5.85 -13.33
C HIS A 50 14.44 -6.78 -12.91
N HIS A 51 14.62 -7.03 -11.62
CA HIS A 51 15.66 -7.92 -11.14
C HIS A 51 15.42 -9.37 -11.62
N PRO A 52 16.44 -10.11 -12.11
CA PRO A 52 16.26 -11.45 -12.67
C PRO A 52 15.66 -12.50 -11.71
N ARG A 53 15.68 -12.21 -10.41
CA ARG A 53 15.12 -13.07 -9.36
C ARG A 53 13.82 -12.55 -8.76
N ALA A 54 13.15 -11.60 -9.40
CA ALA A 54 11.93 -11.00 -8.86
C ALA A 54 10.82 -12.05 -8.61
N THR A 55 10.77 -13.12 -9.41
CA THR A 55 9.82 -14.22 -9.30
C THR A 55 10.20 -15.30 -8.28
N VAL A 56 11.40 -15.22 -7.69
CA VAL A 56 11.91 -16.27 -6.81
C VAL A 56 11.52 -15.98 -5.37
N ARG A 57 10.67 -16.83 -4.78
CA ARG A 57 10.47 -16.86 -3.32
C ARG A 57 11.74 -17.41 -2.65
N THR A 58 12.55 -16.54 -2.05
CA THR A 58 13.77 -16.93 -1.33
C THR A 58 13.49 -17.57 0.02
N ARG A 59 12.30 -17.31 0.58
CA ARG A 59 11.79 -17.93 1.80
C ARG A 59 10.38 -18.45 1.56
N ALA A 60 10.04 -19.59 2.18
CA ALA A 60 8.72 -20.20 2.04
C ALA A 60 7.61 -19.42 2.77
N ASP A 61 7.98 -18.66 3.80
CA ASP A 61 7.10 -17.88 4.66
C ASP A 61 6.88 -16.44 4.17
N ARG A 62 7.35 -16.09 2.96
CA ARG A 62 7.19 -14.76 2.36
C ARG A 62 6.87 -14.84 0.87
N TRP A 63 6.17 -13.83 0.38
CA TRP A 63 5.98 -13.60 -1.04
C TRP A 63 7.29 -13.31 -1.76
N SER A 64 7.32 -13.55 -3.07
CA SER A 64 8.41 -13.09 -3.95
C SER A 64 8.32 -11.58 -4.17
N VAL A 65 9.37 -10.97 -4.73
CA VAL A 65 9.37 -9.54 -5.06
C VAL A 65 8.26 -9.20 -6.07
N LEU A 66 7.99 -10.10 -7.03
CA LEU A 66 6.89 -9.97 -7.97
C LEU A 66 5.55 -9.85 -7.23
N GLU A 67 5.31 -10.77 -6.30
CA GLU A 67 4.03 -10.83 -5.58
C GLU A 67 3.84 -9.63 -4.65
N TYR A 68 4.89 -9.16 -3.99
CA TYR A 68 4.83 -7.87 -3.29
C TYR A 68 4.60 -6.70 -4.25
N GLY A 69 5.16 -6.72 -5.47
CA GLY A 69 4.89 -5.70 -6.48
C GLY A 69 3.42 -5.68 -6.93
N CYS A 70 2.83 -6.85 -7.16
CA CYS A 70 1.39 -6.96 -7.44
C CYS A 70 0.56 -6.38 -6.29
N HIS A 71 0.90 -6.73 -5.05
CA HIS A 71 0.25 -6.19 -3.86
C HIS A 71 0.33 -4.65 -3.80
N ILE A 72 1.52 -4.06 -3.95
CA ILE A 72 1.69 -2.60 -3.88
C ILE A 72 0.95 -1.87 -5.00
N ARG A 73 0.92 -2.42 -6.22
CA ARG A 73 0.09 -1.90 -7.31
C ARG A 73 -1.37 -1.81 -6.89
N ASP A 74 -1.90 -2.87 -6.29
CA ASP A 74 -3.32 -2.96 -5.94
C ASP A 74 -3.64 -2.14 -4.68
N VAL A 75 -2.69 -2.01 -3.74
CA VAL A 75 -2.73 -1.03 -2.63
C VAL A 75 -2.91 0.38 -3.20
N HIS A 76 -2.10 0.82 -4.15
CA HIS A 76 -2.24 2.17 -4.74
C HIS A 76 -3.62 2.39 -5.34
N ARG A 77 -4.14 1.43 -6.13
CA ARG A 77 -5.47 1.50 -6.76
C ARG A 77 -6.60 1.56 -5.73
N ILE A 78 -6.53 0.72 -4.70
CA ILE A 78 -7.56 0.66 -3.64
C ILE A 78 -7.56 1.93 -2.81
N PHE A 79 -6.40 2.44 -2.44
CA PHE A 79 -6.30 3.66 -1.64
C PHE A 79 -6.72 4.90 -2.43
N GLU A 80 -6.40 4.97 -3.73
CA GLU A 80 -6.92 6.00 -4.63
C GLU A 80 -8.45 6.05 -4.58
N HIS A 81 -9.09 4.91 -4.83
CA HIS A 81 -10.54 4.81 -4.83
C HIS A 81 -11.16 5.23 -3.49
N ARG A 82 -10.57 4.79 -2.37
CA ARG A 82 -11.03 5.16 -1.02
C ARG A 82 -10.93 6.65 -0.77
N VAL A 83 -9.81 7.27 -1.15
CA VAL A 83 -9.61 8.72 -0.99
C VAL A 83 -10.60 9.49 -1.86
N GLN A 84 -10.84 9.06 -3.10
CA GLN A 84 -11.87 9.67 -3.96
C GLN A 84 -13.25 9.63 -3.32
N LEU A 85 -13.66 8.49 -2.76
CA LEU A 85 -14.92 8.37 -2.03
C LEU A 85 -14.96 9.38 -0.87
N MET A 86 -13.91 9.42 -0.05
CA MET A 86 -13.80 10.35 1.08
C MET A 86 -13.89 11.83 0.65
N LEU A 87 -13.36 12.19 -0.52
CA LEU A 87 -13.40 13.56 -1.03
C LEU A 87 -14.75 13.94 -1.69
N SER A 88 -15.43 12.98 -2.32
CA SER A 88 -16.62 13.23 -3.12
C SER A 88 -17.95 12.94 -2.40
N GLU A 89 -17.94 12.09 -1.37
CA GLU A 89 -19.14 11.64 -0.67
C GLU A 89 -19.15 12.06 0.81
N HIS A 90 -20.33 12.06 1.44
CA HIS A 90 -20.47 12.30 2.87
C HIS A 90 -20.53 10.98 3.63
N ASP A 91 -19.63 10.80 4.60
CA ASP A 91 -19.48 9.58 5.42
C ASP A 91 -19.47 8.27 4.58
N PRO A 92 -18.61 8.16 3.55
CA PRO A 92 -18.56 6.99 2.69
C PRO A 92 -18.15 5.72 3.44
N GLN A 93 -18.63 4.59 2.92
CA GLN A 93 -18.20 3.26 3.33
C GLN A 93 -17.44 2.58 2.19
N PHE A 94 -16.32 1.94 2.51
CA PHE A 94 -15.55 1.16 1.54
C PHE A 94 -15.23 -0.25 2.07
N PRO A 95 -15.15 -1.25 1.17
CA PRO A 95 -14.95 -2.62 1.59
C PRO A 95 -13.58 -2.82 2.24
N ASN A 96 -13.55 -3.69 3.25
CA ASN A 96 -12.31 -4.32 3.67
C ASN A 96 -11.76 -5.19 2.53
N TRP A 97 -10.44 -5.29 2.46
CA TRP A 97 -9.76 -6.04 1.43
C TRP A 97 -8.90 -7.14 2.06
N ASP A 98 -8.98 -8.33 1.49
CA ASP A 98 -8.19 -9.50 1.88
C ASP A 98 -7.10 -9.70 0.82
N GLN A 99 -5.90 -9.25 1.14
CA GLN A 99 -4.75 -9.27 0.24
C GLN A 99 -4.31 -10.69 -0.11
N ASP A 100 -4.44 -11.65 0.82
CA ASP A 100 -4.05 -13.04 0.59
C ASP A 100 -5.02 -13.73 -0.36
N ALA A 101 -6.31 -13.47 -0.18
CA ALA A 101 -7.34 -13.95 -1.10
C ALA A 101 -7.16 -13.38 -2.50
N THR A 102 -6.84 -12.08 -2.64
CA THR A 102 -6.56 -11.47 -3.95
C THR A 102 -5.29 -12.02 -4.58
N ALA A 103 -4.21 -12.20 -3.82
CA ALA A 103 -2.97 -12.76 -4.34
C ALA A 103 -3.16 -14.15 -4.97
N ILE A 104 -4.04 -14.97 -4.38
CA ILE A 104 -4.42 -16.29 -4.91
C ILE A 104 -5.37 -16.15 -6.11
N ALA A 105 -6.42 -15.33 -5.99
CA ALA A 105 -7.45 -15.20 -7.02
C ALA A 105 -6.89 -14.63 -8.34
N ASP A 106 -5.98 -13.66 -8.24
CA ASP A 106 -5.37 -12.97 -9.38
C ASP A 106 -4.01 -13.57 -9.78
N ASP A 107 -3.66 -14.71 -9.18
CA ASP A 107 -2.44 -15.50 -9.45
C ASP A 107 -1.17 -14.64 -9.53
N TYR A 108 -0.90 -13.87 -8.46
CA TYR A 108 0.20 -12.89 -8.44
C TYR A 108 1.55 -13.49 -8.87
N GLY A 109 1.84 -14.73 -8.47
CA GLY A 109 3.10 -15.41 -8.77
C GLY A 109 3.33 -15.70 -10.25
N SER A 110 2.28 -15.68 -11.08
CA SER A 110 2.35 -15.95 -12.51
C SER A 110 2.31 -14.68 -13.38
N GLN A 111 2.16 -13.49 -12.78
CA GLN A 111 2.13 -12.23 -13.54
C GLN A 111 3.50 -11.87 -14.13
N ASP A 112 3.51 -11.04 -15.16
CA ASP A 112 4.75 -10.58 -15.81
C ASP A 112 5.38 -9.41 -15.03
N PRO A 113 6.63 -9.51 -14.52
CA PRO A 113 7.24 -8.47 -13.70
C PRO A 113 7.37 -7.10 -14.39
N ALA A 114 7.62 -7.07 -15.70
CA ALA A 114 7.77 -5.81 -16.43
C ALA A 114 6.42 -5.08 -16.57
N THR A 115 5.35 -5.84 -16.81
CA THR A 115 3.97 -5.33 -16.82
C THR A 115 3.59 -4.81 -15.43
N VAL A 116 3.83 -5.58 -14.37
CA VAL A 116 3.54 -5.16 -12.99
C VAL A 116 4.33 -3.89 -12.61
N ALA A 117 5.60 -3.77 -13.03
CA ALA A 117 6.39 -2.57 -12.78
C ALA A 117 5.78 -1.31 -13.40
N THR A 118 5.26 -1.44 -14.63
CA THR A 118 4.61 -0.34 -15.35
C THR A 118 3.32 0.05 -14.64
N GLU A 119 2.45 -0.93 -14.36
CA GLU A 119 1.16 -0.68 -13.73
C GLU A 119 1.28 -0.15 -12.29
N LEU A 120 2.26 -0.63 -11.52
CA LEU A 120 2.55 -0.12 -10.18
C LEU A 120 2.93 1.35 -10.25
N PHE A 121 3.88 1.69 -11.13
CA PHE A 121 4.36 3.07 -11.28
C PHE A 121 3.25 4.02 -11.72
N GLU A 122 2.40 3.58 -12.66
CA GLU A 122 1.22 4.34 -13.09
C GLU A 122 0.20 4.52 -11.94
N ALA A 123 -0.14 3.44 -11.23
CA ALA A 123 -1.07 3.51 -10.10
C ALA A 123 -0.56 4.42 -8.97
N ALA A 124 0.74 4.36 -8.67
CA ALA A 124 1.40 5.24 -7.71
C ALA A 124 1.30 6.71 -8.12
N GLY A 125 1.50 7.01 -9.41
CA GLY A 125 1.34 8.36 -9.96
C GLY A 125 -0.07 8.90 -9.79
N ILE A 126 -1.10 8.08 -10.12
CA ILE A 126 -2.50 8.48 -10.00
C ILE A 126 -2.87 8.79 -8.54
N VAL A 127 -2.54 7.89 -7.60
CA VAL A 127 -2.89 8.12 -6.19
C VAL A 127 -2.11 9.30 -5.58
N ALA A 128 -0.86 9.50 -5.99
CA ALA A 128 -0.07 10.65 -5.56
C ALA A 128 -0.66 11.97 -6.08
N ASP A 129 -1.11 12.02 -7.34
CA ASP A 129 -1.81 13.18 -7.90
C ASP A 129 -3.13 13.48 -7.17
N THR A 130 -3.83 12.44 -6.71
CA THR A 130 -5.03 12.59 -5.86
C THR A 130 -4.67 13.23 -4.51
N TYR A 131 -3.60 12.80 -3.86
CA TYR A 131 -3.14 13.41 -2.59
C TYR A 131 -2.70 14.87 -2.77
N ASP A 132 -1.95 15.20 -3.83
CA ASP A 132 -1.51 16.57 -4.11
C ASP A 132 -2.67 17.55 -4.34
N ARG A 133 -3.84 17.03 -4.71
CA ARG A 133 -5.06 17.83 -4.98
C ARG A 133 -6.01 17.91 -3.80
N VAL A 134 -5.72 17.26 -2.66
CA VAL A 134 -6.57 17.34 -1.47
C VAL A 134 -6.62 18.79 -0.98
N PRO A 135 -7.80 19.42 -0.91
CA PRO A 135 -7.94 20.77 -0.35
C PRO A 135 -7.52 20.82 1.12
N ASP A 136 -6.97 21.96 1.56
CA ASP A 136 -6.50 22.14 2.94
C ASP A 136 -7.58 21.86 4.01
N ASP A 137 -8.85 22.12 3.70
CA ASP A 137 -10.00 21.89 4.59
C ASP A 137 -10.58 20.46 4.49
N ALA A 138 -10.11 19.63 3.57
CA ALA A 138 -10.63 18.29 3.30
C ALA A 138 -9.89 17.17 4.05
N TRP A 139 -8.74 17.45 4.67
CA TRP A 139 -7.92 16.44 5.36
C TRP A 139 -8.63 15.76 6.53
N SER A 140 -9.63 16.41 7.14
CA SER A 140 -10.42 15.87 8.26
C SER A 140 -11.65 15.06 7.83
N ARG A 141 -11.93 14.98 6.52
CA ARG A 141 -13.07 14.22 5.99
C ARG A 141 -12.93 12.74 6.31
N ARG A 142 -14.03 12.11 6.71
CA ARG A 142 -14.06 10.76 7.28
C ARG A 142 -14.46 9.71 6.24
N GLY A 143 -14.12 8.46 6.51
CA GLY A 143 -14.56 7.29 5.76
C GLY A 143 -14.47 6.04 6.63
N LEU A 144 -15.39 5.10 6.42
CA LEU A 144 -15.54 3.89 7.23
C LEU A 144 -15.22 2.65 6.40
N ARG A 145 -14.21 1.89 6.84
CA ARG A 145 -13.95 0.56 6.27
C ARG A 145 -14.99 -0.42 6.81
N SER A 146 -15.45 -1.35 5.99
CA SER A 146 -16.51 -2.31 6.37
C SER A 146 -16.17 -3.22 7.55
N ASN A 147 -14.91 -3.27 8.00
CA ASN A 147 -14.49 -3.97 9.22
C ASN A 147 -14.60 -3.11 10.50
N GLY A 148 -15.14 -1.89 10.40
CA GLY A 148 -15.33 -0.97 11.52
C GLY A 148 -14.20 0.04 11.73
N SER A 149 -13.08 -0.07 11.02
CA SER A 149 -12.00 0.93 11.10
C SER A 149 -12.43 2.24 10.45
N GLU A 150 -12.26 3.34 11.17
CA GLU A 150 -12.52 4.69 10.67
C GLU A 150 -11.22 5.40 10.32
N PHE A 151 -11.24 6.17 9.23
CA PHE A 151 -10.14 7.01 8.83
C PHE A 151 -10.60 8.44 8.54
N THR A 152 -9.67 9.39 8.68
CA THR A 152 -9.72 10.68 8.00
C THR A 152 -8.83 10.63 6.75
N VAL A 153 -8.96 11.59 5.82
CA VAL A 153 -8.07 11.65 4.65
C VAL A 153 -6.60 11.75 5.10
N ALA A 154 -6.33 12.46 6.20
CA ALA A 154 -5.00 12.51 6.80
C ALA A 154 -4.52 11.14 7.29
N THR A 155 -5.33 10.42 8.07
CA THR A 155 -4.89 9.15 8.65
C THR A 155 -4.83 8.02 7.62
N ILE A 156 -5.71 8.00 6.61
CA ILE A 156 -5.62 6.99 5.54
C ILE A 156 -4.37 7.20 4.66
N ALA A 157 -3.93 8.45 4.45
CA ALA A 157 -2.69 8.76 3.73
C ALA A 157 -1.44 8.22 4.47
N ILE A 158 -1.37 8.44 5.79
CA ILE A 158 -0.28 7.92 6.62
C ILE A 158 -0.31 6.39 6.69
N TYR A 159 -1.50 5.80 6.79
CA TYR A 159 -1.68 4.35 6.79
C TYR A 159 -1.24 3.71 5.45
N HIS A 160 -1.60 4.32 4.32
CA HIS A 160 -1.14 3.92 2.99
C HIS A 160 0.39 3.96 2.90
N LEU A 161 1.00 5.06 3.33
CA LEU A 161 2.45 5.20 3.27
C LEU A 161 3.17 4.14 4.12
N HIS A 162 2.64 3.82 5.31
CA HIS A 162 3.19 2.74 6.11
C HIS A 162 3.20 1.41 5.34
N ASP A 163 2.09 1.06 4.68
CA ASP A 163 1.95 -0.19 3.92
C ASP A 163 3.07 -0.35 2.87
N ILE A 164 3.26 0.69 2.04
CA ILE A 164 4.27 0.64 0.97
C ILE A 164 5.70 0.65 1.51
N VAL A 165 5.98 1.43 2.57
CA VAL A 165 7.29 1.46 3.24
C VAL A 165 7.59 0.11 3.91
N HIS A 166 6.58 -0.52 4.51
CA HIS A 166 6.71 -1.82 5.16
C HIS A 166 7.08 -2.90 4.14
N HIS A 167 6.42 -2.94 2.98
CA HIS A 167 6.74 -3.95 1.98
C HIS A 167 8.03 -3.66 1.20
N ALA A 168 8.42 -2.39 1.05
CA ALA A 168 9.77 -2.04 0.61
C ALA A 168 10.84 -2.58 1.59
N HIS A 169 10.58 -2.53 2.91
CA HIS A 169 11.43 -3.16 3.92
C HIS A 169 11.41 -4.69 3.81
N ASP A 170 10.25 -5.31 3.62
CA ASP A 170 10.14 -6.77 3.46
C ASP A 170 11.02 -7.27 2.33
N VAL A 171 10.99 -6.62 1.17
CA VAL A 171 11.82 -6.98 0.02
C VAL A 171 13.30 -6.69 0.25
N SER A 172 13.63 -5.59 0.93
CA SER A 172 15.03 -5.23 1.20
C SER A 172 15.71 -6.13 2.25
N SER A 173 14.90 -6.82 3.05
CA SER A 173 15.36 -7.76 4.10
C SER A 173 15.46 -9.23 3.64
N MET A 174 15.21 -9.51 2.35
CA MET A 174 15.34 -10.83 1.72
C MET A 174 16.75 -11.13 1.23
#